data_AF-A0A969VW45-F1
#
_entry.id   AF-A0A969VW45-F1
#
_cell.length_a   1.000
_cell.length_b   1.000
_cell.length_c   1.000
_cell.angle_alpha   90.00
_cell.angle_beta   90.00
_cell.angle_gamma   90.00
#
_symmetry.space_group_name_H-M   'P 1'
#
loop_
_entity.id
_entity.type
_entity.pdbx_description
1 polymer ?
#
loop_
_entity_poly.entity_id
_entity_poly.type
_entity_poly.pdbx_seq_one_letter_code
_entity_poly.pdbx_strand_id
1 'polypeptide(L)'
;MKNKLIAVAILSISAIVTNTTSAVAAENSEYKASVEAWKAANKAANDSYKASVESYKAGKQNYSTAKKAINEKFKTDAAASKAKTKAAVEAATTAEAKKAAKASGKAEIDSLIAARNSAIAALTKPTAKPVKPTKTEKPVKPASN
;
A
#
# COMPACT_ATOMS: atom_id res chain seq x y z
N MET A 1 -34.08 10.92 -5.35
CA MET A 1 -35.02 11.96 -5.84
C MET A 1 -34.87 13.22 -5.00
N LYS A 2 -35.02 14.39 -5.63
CA LYS A 2 -35.19 15.75 -5.08
C LYS A 2 -33.96 16.63 -4.89
N ASN A 3 -33.55 17.22 -6.02
CA ASN A 3 -33.35 18.65 -6.30
C ASN A 3 -33.37 19.63 -5.12
N LYS A 4 -32.34 20.51 -5.07
CA LYS A 4 -32.40 21.99 -4.94
C LYS A 4 -31.05 22.54 -5.49
N LEU A 5 -30.94 23.05 -6.72
CA LEU A 5 -31.17 24.44 -7.17
C LEU A 5 -30.79 25.54 -6.16
N ILE A 6 -30.17 26.61 -6.70
CA ILE A 6 -29.86 27.95 -6.12
C ILE A 6 -28.39 28.06 -5.64
N ALA A 7 -27.51 28.97 -6.09
CA ALA A 7 -27.71 30.28 -6.73
C ALA A 7 -26.62 30.55 -7.79
N VAL A 8 -27.08 30.99 -8.96
CA VAL A 8 -26.30 31.77 -9.92
C VAL A 8 -26.40 33.22 -9.46
N ALA A 9 -25.31 33.81 -9.00
CA ALA A 9 -25.21 35.25 -8.75
C ALA A 9 -24.66 35.92 -10.02
N ILE A 10 -25.55 36.28 -10.93
CA ILE A 10 -25.25 37.26 -11.98
C ILE A 10 -25.31 38.63 -11.27
N LEU A 11 -24.15 39.23 -11.04
CA LEU A 11 -24.06 40.63 -10.62
C LEU A 11 -23.66 41.46 -11.83
N SER A 12 -24.65 42.13 -12.40
CA SER A 12 -24.51 43.14 -13.44
C SER A 12 -23.86 44.40 -12.85
N ILE A 13 -22.75 44.85 -13.43
CA ILE A 13 -22.28 46.23 -13.30
C ILE A 13 -21.95 46.76 -14.70
N SER A 14 -22.82 47.64 -15.19
CA SER A 14 -22.53 48.55 -16.29
C SER A 14 -21.58 49.64 -15.80
N ALA A 15 -20.36 49.69 -16.34
CA ALA A 15 -19.52 50.89 -16.34
C ALA A 15 -18.58 50.85 -17.55
N ILE A 16 -18.85 51.72 -18.52
CA ILE A 16 -18.01 51.98 -19.68
C ILE A 16 -17.00 53.09 -19.29
N VAL A 17 -15.72 52.80 -19.58
CA VAL A 17 -14.56 53.72 -19.75
C VAL A 17 -13.77 54.15 -18.49
N THR A 18 -12.60 53.50 -18.32
CA THR A 18 -11.23 54.00 -18.00
C THR A 18 -10.34 53.18 -17.04
N ASN A 19 -10.56 51.87 -16.79
CA ASN A 19 -9.67 51.13 -15.86
C ASN A 19 -9.13 49.79 -16.42
N THR A 20 -8.53 49.77 -17.62
CA THR A 20 -7.85 48.56 -18.11
C THR A 20 -6.69 48.15 -17.20
N THR A 21 -6.11 49.07 -16.43
CA THR A 21 -5.03 48.79 -15.46
C THR A 21 -5.50 48.04 -14.21
N SER A 22 -6.71 48.29 -13.70
CA SER A 22 -7.21 47.65 -12.47
C SER A 22 -7.69 46.22 -12.69
N ALA A 23 -8.28 45.92 -13.85
CA ALA A 23 -8.67 44.56 -14.23
C ALA A 23 -7.46 43.64 -14.47
N VAL A 24 -6.45 44.13 -15.21
CA VAL A 24 -5.20 43.39 -15.48
C VAL A 24 -4.36 43.18 -14.21
N ALA A 25 -4.44 44.09 -13.23
CA ALA A 25 -3.77 43.93 -11.94
C ALA A 25 -4.45 42.86 -11.05
N ALA A 26 -5.78 42.84 -11.00
CA ALA A 26 -6.54 41.81 -10.29
C ALA A 26 -6.32 40.41 -10.89
N GLU A 27 -6.37 40.30 -12.22
CA GLU A 27 -6.12 39.04 -12.95
C GLU A 27 -4.68 38.50 -12.77
N ASN A 28 -3.68 39.40 -12.71
CA ASN A 28 -2.30 38.98 -12.42
C ASN A 28 -2.11 38.53 -10.95
N SER A 29 -2.87 39.10 -10.01
CA SER A 29 -2.86 38.69 -8.60
C SER A 29 -3.47 37.30 -8.43
N GLU A 30 -4.62 37.05 -9.08
CA GLU A 30 -5.30 35.75 -9.08
C GLU A 30 -4.48 34.66 -9.79
N TYR A 31 -3.79 34.99 -10.89
CA TYR A 31 -2.85 34.09 -11.54
C TYR A 31 -1.68 33.70 -10.63
N LYS A 32 -1.08 34.66 -9.91
CA LYS A 32 0.00 34.37 -8.95
C LYS A 32 -0.50 33.47 -7.82
N ALA A 33 -1.67 33.76 -7.24
CA ALA A 33 -2.28 32.93 -6.21
C ALA A 33 -2.55 31.49 -6.70
N SER A 34 -3.04 31.35 -7.93
CA SER A 34 -3.29 30.05 -8.57
C SER A 34 -2.00 29.26 -8.79
N VAL A 35 -0.91 29.92 -9.20
CA VAL A 35 0.40 29.27 -9.37
C VAL A 35 0.98 28.81 -8.04
N GLU A 36 0.87 29.61 -6.97
CA GLU A 36 1.34 29.21 -5.64
C GLU A 36 0.51 28.05 -5.07
N ALA A 37 -0.82 28.08 -5.23
CA ALA A 37 -1.68 26.95 -4.88
C ALA A 37 -1.32 25.68 -5.66
N TRP A 38 -1.02 25.80 -6.96
CA TRP A 38 -0.56 24.70 -7.80
C TRP A 38 0.77 24.11 -7.31
N LYS A 39 1.76 24.96 -6.96
CA LYS A 39 3.05 24.49 -6.40
C LYS A 39 2.84 23.77 -5.08
N ALA A 40 2.03 24.34 -4.19
CA ALA A 40 1.72 23.77 -2.89
C ALA A 40 1.04 22.40 -3.04
N ALA A 41 0.06 22.28 -3.93
CA ALA A 41 -0.64 21.03 -4.22
C ALA A 41 0.31 19.95 -4.77
N ASN A 42 1.17 20.30 -5.74
CA ASN A 42 2.16 19.36 -6.30
C ASN A 42 3.19 18.92 -5.25
N LYS A 43 3.63 19.84 -4.39
CA LYS A 43 4.55 19.52 -3.29
C LYS A 43 3.89 18.57 -2.29
N ALA A 44 2.67 18.88 -1.85
CA ALA A 44 1.92 18.03 -0.92
C ALA A 44 1.68 16.62 -1.47
N ALA A 45 1.31 16.51 -2.76
CA ALA A 45 1.15 15.21 -3.42
C ALA A 45 2.46 14.42 -3.47
N ASN A 46 3.58 15.08 -3.75
CA ASN A 46 4.90 14.43 -3.78
C ASN A 46 5.39 14.02 -2.40
N ASP A 47 5.13 14.81 -1.36
CA ASP A 47 5.48 14.48 0.03
C ASP A 47 4.63 13.29 0.53
N SER A 48 3.32 13.28 0.22
CA SER A 48 2.45 12.12 0.48
C SER A 48 2.92 10.86 -0.25
N TYR A 49 3.38 11.00 -1.50
CA TYR A 49 3.95 9.89 -2.26
C TYR A 49 5.22 9.34 -1.60
N LYS A 50 6.14 10.21 -1.16
CA LYS A 50 7.37 9.77 -0.46
C LYS A 50 7.04 9.01 0.82
N ALA A 51 6.16 9.55 1.67
CA ALA A 51 5.72 8.89 2.89
C ALA A 51 5.08 7.51 2.61
N SER A 52 4.29 7.43 1.54
CA SER A 52 3.70 6.16 1.08
C SER A 52 4.77 5.16 0.60
N VAL A 53 5.82 5.64 -0.09
CA VAL A 53 6.94 4.80 -0.56
C VAL A 53 7.74 4.25 0.61
N GLU A 54 8.00 5.05 1.64
CA GLU A 54 8.70 4.59 2.84
C GLU A 54 7.88 3.54 3.60
N SER A 55 6.59 3.79 3.78
CA SER A 55 5.66 2.84 4.38
C SER A 55 5.60 1.52 3.58
N TYR A 56 5.57 1.59 2.26
CA TYR A 56 5.62 0.42 1.38
C TYR A 56 6.93 -0.37 1.54
N LYS A 57 8.08 0.31 1.58
CA LYS A 57 9.39 -0.32 1.79
C LYS A 57 9.47 -1.03 3.14
N ALA A 58 9.05 -0.36 4.21
CA ALA A 58 9.00 -0.93 5.55
C ALA A 58 8.07 -2.15 5.61
N GLY A 59 6.86 -2.04 5.03
CA GLY A 59 5.92 -3.16 4.93
C GLY A 59 6.50 -4.36 4.17
N LYS A 60 7.19 -4.12 3.03
CA LYS A 60 7.89 -5.15 2.26
C LYS A 60 8.97 -5.85 3.07
N GLN A 61 9.79 -5.09 3.80
CA GLN A 61 10.84 -5.65 4.63
C GLN A 61 10.26 -6.49 5.77
N ASN A 62 9.26 -5.96 6.49
CA ASN A 62 8.60 -6.65 7.60
C ASN A 62 7.96 -7.96 7.14
N TYR A 63 7.23 -7.93 6.02
CA TYR A 63 6.64 -9.14 5.43
C TYR A 63 7.71 -10.18 5.05
N SER A 64 8.82 -9.74 4.43
CA SER A 64 9.91 -10.63 4.04
C SER A 64 10.58 -11.27 5.26
N THR A 65 10.87 -10.47 6.29
CA THR A 65 11.48 -10.94 7.55
C THR A 65 10.55 -11.92 8.27
N ALA A 66 9.27 -11.60 8.41
CA ALA A 66 8.30 -12.47 9.06
C ALA A 66 8.13 -13.79 8.31
N LYS A 67 8.05 -13.75 6.96
CA LYS A 67 7.98 -14.96 6.13
C LYS A 67 9.25 -15.81 6.26
N LYS A 68 10.43 -15.19 6.35
CA LYS A 68 11.70 -15.89 6.58
C LYS A 68 11.68 -16.62 7.93
N ALA A 69 11.28 -15.93 9.01
CA ALA A 69 11.19 -16.52 10.34
C ALA A 69 10.23 -17.72 10.40
N ILE A 70 9.06 -17.62 9.74
CA ILE A 70 8.11 -18.74 9.64
C ILE A 70 8.74 -19.95 8.92
N ASN A 71 9.47 -19.70 7.84
CA ASN A 71 10.13 -20.77 7.08
C ASN A 71 11.28 -21.42 7.85
N GLU A 72 12.06 -20.64 8.59
CA GLU A 72 13.12 -21.14 9.45
C GLU A 72 12.55 -22.01 10.57
N LYS A 73 11.48 -21.56 11.23
CA LYS A 73 10.77 -22.36 12.23
C LYS A 73 10.24 -23.67 11.64
N PHE A 74 9.59 -23.61 10.47
CA PHE A 74 9.13 -24.82 9.78
C PHE A 74 10.28 -25.78 9.45
N LYS A 75 11.44 -25.28 9.01
CA LYS A 75 12.62 -26.11 8.72
C LYS A 75 13.11 -26.83 9.97
N THR A 76 13.19 -26.13 11.09
CA THR A 76 13.60 -26.69 12.38
C THR A 76 12.60 -27.74 12.87
N ASP A 77 11.31 -27.40 12.89
CA ASP A 77 10.25 -28.31 13.36
C ASP A 77 10.13 -29.56 12.47
N ALA A 78 10.25 -29.39 11.14
CA ALA A 78 10.22 -30.51 10.20
C ALA A 78 11.46 -31.42 10.35
N ALA A 79 12.63 -30.85 10.63
CA ALA A 79 13.83 -31.64 10.92
C ALA A 79 13.67 -32.46 12.21
N ALA A 80 13.12 -31.84 13.26
CA ALA A 80 12.82 -32.51 14.53
C ALA A 80 11.80 -33.64 14.36
N SER A 81 10.69 -33.39 13.64
CA SER A 81 9.67 -34.40 13.34
C SER A 81 10.24 -35.57 12.54
N LYS A 82 11.11 -35.31 11.55
CA LYS A 82 11.81 -36.37 10.80
C LYS A 82 12.73 -37.20 11.69
N ALA A 83 13.51 -36.56 12.56
CA ALA A 83 14.39 -37.26 13.50
C ALA A 83 13.60 -38.14 14.47
N LYS A 84 12.50 -37.60 15.04
CA LYS A 84 11.57 -38.33 15.90
C LYS A 84 10.94 -39.53 15.18
N THR A 85 10.49 -39.33 13.95
CA THR A 85 9.92 -40.40 13.12
C THR A 85 10.94 -41.49 12.83
N LYS A 86 12.19 -41.11 12.49
CA LYS A 86 13.28 -42.06 12.26
C LYS A 86 13.54 -42.90 13.52
N ALA A 87 13.70 -42.26 14.67
CA ALA A 87 13.90 -42.96 15.94
C ALA A 87 12.74 -43.90 16.30
N ALA A 88 11.50 -43.49 16.06
CA ALA A 88 10.32 -44.32 16.29
C ALA A 88 10.28 -45.55 15.35
N VAL A 89 10.68 -45.40 14.09
CA VAL A 89 10.77 -46.50 13.12
C VAL A 89 11.91 -47.47 13.47
N GLU A 90 13.04 -46.95 13.97
CA GLU A 90 14.18 -47.77 14.41
C GLU A 90 13.86 -48.55 15.70
N ALA A 91 13.11 -47.96 16.63
CA ALA A 91 12.67 -48.62 17.86
C ALA A 91 11.56 -49.66 17.65
N ALA A 92 10.80 -49.55 16.56
CA ALA A 92 9.70 -50.46 16.25
C ALA A 92 10.22 -51.85 15.82
N THR A 93 9.78 -52.91 16.52
CA THR A 93 10.21 -54.29 16.25
C THR A 93 9.32 -55.02 15.22
N THR A 94 8.09 -54.55 15.01
CA THR A 94 7.13 -55.16 14.06
C THR A 94 6.93 -54.30 12.81
N ALA A 95 6.50 -54.94 11.72
CA ALA A 95 6.21 -54.23 10.47
C ALA A 95 5.03 -53.25 10.63
N GLU A 96 4.01 -53.64 11.40
CA GLU A 96 2.84 -52.84 11.72
C GLU A 96 3.24 -51.58 12.51
N ALA A 97 4.09 -51.72 13.53
CA ALA A 97 4.57 -50.58 14.31
C ALA A 97 5.42 -49.62 13.47
N LYS A 98 6.27 -50.15 12.56
CA LYS A 98 7.02 -49.32 11.60
C LYS A 98 6.10 -48.55 10.65
N LYS A 99 5.03 -49.19 10.17
CA LYS A 99 4.03 -48.55 9.31
C LYS A 99 3.29 -47.44 10.07
N ALA A 100 2.88 -47.71 11.31
CA ALA A 100 2.21 -46.72 12.17
C ALA A 100 3.11 -45.52 12.48
N ALA A 101 4.39 -45.74 12.80
CA ALA A 101 5.36 -44.67 13.05
C ALA A 101 5.56 -43.77 11.82
N LYS A 102 5.67 -44.36 10.62
CA LYS A 102 5.74 -43.59 9.35
C LYS A 102 4.47 -42.80 9.09
N ALA A 103 3.29 -43.38 9.32
CA ALA A 103 2.01 -42.69 9.15
C ALA A 103 1.86 -41.51 10.12
N SER A 104 2.25 -41.69 11.39
CA SER A 104 2.26 -40.63 12.40
C SER A 104 3.21 -39.49 12.02
N GLY A 105 4.44 -39.83 11.58
CA GLY A 105 5.39 -38.84 11.10
C GLY A 105 4.90 -38.05 9.89
N LYS A 106 4.23 -38.72 8.94
CA LYS A 106 3.59 -38.03 7.81
C LYS A 106 2.51 -37.05 8.28
N ALA A 107 1.64 -37.47 9.19
CA ALA A 107 0.59 -36.62 9.73
C ALA A 107 1.14 -35.40 10.48
N GLU A 108 2.23 -35.56 11.23
CA GLU A 108 2.93 -34.46 11.92
C GLU A 108 3.52 -33.46 10.92
N ILE A 109 4.16 -33.92 9.85
CA ILE A 109 4.67 -33.04 8.78
C ILE A 109 3.54 -32.32 8.05
N ASP A 110 2.44 -33.01 7.72
CA ASP A 110 1.28 -32.40 7.07
C ASP A 110 0.68 -31.29 7.96
N SER A 111 0.61 -31.52 9.28
CA SER A 111 0.19 -30.50 10.26
C SER A 111 1.15 -29.30 10.30
N LEU A 112 2.47 -29.53 10.28
CA LEU A 112 3.47 -28.46 10.21
C LEU A 112 3.35 -27.63 8.91
N ILE A 113 3.04 -28.27 7.79
CA ILE A 113 2.78 -27.59 6.51
C ILE A 113 1.53 -26.73 6.62
N ALA A 114 0.44 -27.25 7.17
CA ALA A 114 -0.79 -26.51 7.38
C ALA A 114 -0.57 -25.29 8.31
N ALA A 115 0.15 -25.48 9.41
CA ALA A 115 0.51 -24.41 10.34
C ALA A 115 1.37 -23.33 9.67
N ARG A 116 2.37 -23.72 8.86
CA ARG A 116 3.20 -22.79 8.09
C ARG A 116 2.36 -21.97 7.10
N ASN A 117 1.47 -22.64 6.36
CA ASN A 117 0.62 -21.97 5.37
C ASN A 117 -0.36 -20.99 6.04
N SER A 118 -0.96 -21.40 7.16
CA SER A 118 -1.82 -20.54 7.98
C SER A 118 -1.05 -19.31 8.50
N ALA A 119 0.16 -19.51 9.04
CA ALA A 119 1.01 -18.42 9.51
C ALA A 119 1.40 -17.44 8.39
N ILE A 120 1.72 -17.94 7.19
CA ILE A 120 2.01 -17.10 6.03
C ILE A 120 0.76 -16.32 5.59
N ALA A 121 -0.42 -16.96 5.61
CA ALA A 121 -1.68 -16.32 5.24
C ALA A 121 -2.09 -15.22 6.24
N ALA A 122 -1.73 -15.37 7.52
CA ALA A 122 -1.98 -14.37 8.56
C ALA A 122 -1.03 -13.16 8.48
N LEU A 123 0.03 -13.20 7.66
CA LEU A 123 0.93 -12.05 7.50
C LEU A 123 0.22 -10.90 6.78
N THR A 124 0.25 -9.72 7.40
CA THR A 124 -0.17 -8.47 6.76
C THR A 124 0.68 -8.22 5.52
N LYS A 125 0.05 -8.28 4.35
CA LYS A 125 0.72 -7.97 3.08
C LYS A 125 1.10 -6.49 3.05
N PRO A 126 2.22 -6.12 2.41
CA PRO A 126 2.55 -4.73 2.19
C PRO A 126 1.41 -4.03 1.45
N THR A 127 1.23 -2.74 1.73
CA THR A 127 0.32 -1.90 0.95
C THR A 127 0.68 -1.95 -0.54
N ALA A 128 -0.27 -1.59 -1.40
CA ALA A 128 0.01 -1.52 -2.84
C ALA A 128 1.18 -0.56 -3.11
N LYS A 129 1.96 -0.86 -4.15
CA LYS A 129 3.05 0.02 -4.57
C LYS A 129 2.47 1.43 -4.84
N PRO A 130 2.98 2.47 -4.17
CA PRO A 130 2.48 3.81 -4.39
C PRO A 130 2.66 4.23 -5.86
N VAL A 131 1.65 4.90 -6.40
CA VAL A 131 1.68 5.44 -7.75
C VAL A 131 2.24 6.85 -7.68
N LYS A 132 3.20 7.15 -8.57
CA LYS A 132 3.78 8.49 -8.65
C LYS A 132 2.68 9.48 -9.07
N PRO A 133 2.50 10.60 -8.35
CA PRO A 133 1.49 11.57 -8.71
C PRO A 133 1.80 12.18 -10.08
N THR A 134 0.77 12.29 -10.91
CA THR A 134 0.82 13.05 -12.16
C THR A 134 0.87 14.52 -11.79
N LYS A 135 1.83 15.27 -12.38
CA LYS A 135 1.86 16.72 -12.20
C LYS A 135 0.60 17.30 -12.84
N THR A 136 -0.14 18.10 -12.08
CA THR A 136 -1.26 18.86 -12.62
C THR A 136 -0.75 19.93 -13.58
N GLU A 137 -1.56 20.32 -14.55
CA GLU A 137 -1.18 21.36 -15.50
C GLU A 137 -0.97 22.69 -14.77
N LYS A 138 0.06 23.42 -15.18
CA LYS A 138 0.35 24.74 -14.60
C LYS A 138 -0.77 25.70 -15.03
N PRO A 139 -1.30 26.55 -14.13
CA PRO A 139 -2.25 27.59 -14.50
C PRO A 139 -1.73 28.42 -15.68
N VAL A 140 -2.61 28.75 -16.62
CA VAL A 140 -2.28 29.57 -17.79
C VAL A 140 -2.45 31.04 -17.42
N LYS A 141 -1.52 31.89 -17.87
CA LYS A 141 -1.63 33.33 -17.66
C LYS A 141 -2.79 33.90 -18.51
N PRO A 142 -3.66 34.76 -17.96
CA PRO A 142 -4.67 35.46 -18.75
C PRO A 142 -4.04 36.20 -19.93
N ALA A 143 -4.65 36.11 -21.11
CA ALA A 143 -4.23 36.86 -22.28
C ALA A 143 -4.56 38.35 -22.06
N SER A 144 -3.55 39.22 -22.21
CA SER A 144 -3.77 40.66 -22.23
C SER A 144 -4.54 41.02 -23.50
N ASN A 145 -5.81 41.42 -23.37
CA ASN A 145 -6.56 42.10 -24.43
C ASN A 145 -6.32 43.61 -24.38
#